data_AF-A0A6A8FKI6-F1
#
_entry.id   AF-A0A6A8FKI6-F1
#
_cell.length_a   1.000
_cell.length_b   1.000
_cell.length_c   1.000
_cell.angle_alpha   90.00
_cell.angle_beta   90.00
_cell.angle_gamma   90.00
#
_symmetry.space_group_name_H-M   'P 1'
#
loop_
_entity.id
_entity.type
_entity.pdbx_description
1 polymer ?
#
loop_
_entity_poly.entity_id
_entity_poly.type
_entity_poly.pdbx_seq_one_letter_code
_entity_poly.pdbx_strand_id
1 'polypeptide(L)'
;MGFVDELPHLDQIKGNFSVSERDYQATAVIQEAQPITQSMYTTVRSFIEQQQYVFGTLWHKALPARQRIKQIEEHTKRDFIDTIQEGIEIDNLAHKLVGISKRRNSGNVSYHEYVLSLLDWAASRINRAGGSFWDQN
;
A
#
# COMPACT_ATOMS: atom_id res chain seq x y z
N MET A 1 6.57 6.99 -32.60
CA MET A 1 7.19 7.77 -31.51
C MET A 1 6.36 7.55 -30.26
N GLY A 2 6.75 6.61 -29.40
CA GLY A 2 6.11 6.44 -28.09
C GLY A 2 6.81 7.39 -27.12
N PHE A 3 6.10 8.38 -26.60
CA PHE A 3 6.64 9.40 -25.68
C PHE A 3 6.72 8.93 -24.22
N VAL A 4 6.40 7.66 -23.97
CA VAL A 4 6.30 7.07 -22.63
C VAL A 4 7.20 5.85 -22.59
N ASP A 5 8.26 5.90 -21.79
CA ASP A 5 9.12 4.75 -21.54
C ASP A 5 8.41 3.74 -20.62
N GLU A 6 7.85 4.24 -19.52
CA GLU A 6 7.23 3.40 -18.49
C GLU A 6 5.96 4.04 -17.93
N LEU A 7 4.97 3.22 -17.63
CA LEU A 7 3.70 3.64 -17.03
C LEU A 7 3.32 2.66 -15.91
N PRO A 8 3.61 3.01 -14.65
CA PRO A 8 3.15 2.27 -13.50
C PRO A 8 1.91 2.93 -12.89
N HIS A 9 1.17 2.14 -12.12
CA HIS A 9 -0.04 2.52 -11.41
C HIS A 9 0.21 2.46 -9.91
N LEU A 10 -0.17 3.54 -9.21
CA LEU A 10 -0.17 3.58 -7.75
C LEU A 10 -1.55 3.99 -7.25
N ASP A 11 -2.10 3.19 -6.34
CA ASP A 11 -3.39 3.50 -5.72
C ASP A 11 -3.25 4.64 -4.68
N GLN A 12 -4.33 5.36 -4.44
CA GLN A 12 -4.48 6.31 -3.32
C GLN A 12 -3.59 7.56 -3.34
N ILE A 13 -3.05 7.96 -4.50
CA ILE A 13 -2.42 9.29 -4.64
C ILE A 13 -3.52 10.36 -4.73
N LYS A 14 -3.41 11.42 -3.91
CA LYS A 14 -4.38 12.55 -3.84
C LYS A 14 -3.92 13.83 -4.57
N GLY A 15 -2.93 13.75 -5.46
CA GLY A 15 -2.39 14.90 -6.18
C GLY A 15 -1.55 14.50 -7.39
N ASN A 16 -1.13 15.48 -8.18
CA ASN A 16 -0.21 15.27 -9.28
C ASN A 16 0.99 16.20 -9.15
N PHE A 17 2.13 15.73 -9.64
CA PHE A 17 3.30 16.56 -9.85
C PHE A 17 4.13 15.98 -11.00
N SER A 18 4.90 16.85 -11.62
CA SER A 18 5.99 16.50 -12.52
C SER A 18 7.28 17.04 -11.95
N VAL A 19 8.33 16.24 -12.06
CA VAL A 19 9.67 16.64 -11.65
C VAL A 19 10.62 16.29 -12.79
N SER A 20 11.49 17.23 -13.13
CA SER A 20 12.53 17.07 -14.14
C SER A 20 13.89 17.39 -13.52
N GLU A 21 14.94 17.39 -14.33
CA GLU A 21 16.24 17.92 -13.91
C GLU A 21 16.23 19.45 -13.74
N ARG A 22 15.21 20.16 -14.24
CA ARG A 22 15.23 21.63 -14.33
C ARG A 22 14.17 22.28 -13.46
N ASP A 23 13.04 21.64 -13.30
CA ASP A 23 11.88 22.19 -12.63
C ASP A 23 11.04 21.13 -11.93
N TYR A 24 10.20 21.64 -11.03
CA TYR A 24 9.09 20.94 -10.44
C TYR A 24 7.82 21.71 -10.72
N GLN A 25 6.75 20.98 -11.03
CA GLN A 25 5.42 21.53 -11.18
C GLN A 25 4.40 20.61 -10.50
N ALA A 26 3.43 21.18 -9.81
CA ALA A 26 2.34 20.43 -9.21
C ALA A 26 1.02 21.17 -9.27
N THR A 27 -0.07 20.42 -9.22
CA THR A 27 -1.42 20.99 -9.10
C THR A 27 -1.91 20.79 -7.68
N ALA A 28 -2.27 21.89 -7.00
CA ALA A 28 -2.67 21.84 -5.59
C ALA A 28 -4.07 21.23 -5.39
N VAL A 29 -4.97 21.43 -6.37
CA VAL A 29 -6.34 20.93 -6.34
C VAL A 29 -6.67 20.33 -7.70
N ILE A 30 -6.97 19.03 -7.72
CA ILE A 30 -7.44 18.33 -8.92
C ILE A 30 -8.91 18.00 -8.69
N GLN A 31 -9.78 18.60 -9.48
CA GLN A 31 -11.19 18.24 -9.56
C GLN A 31 -11.46 17.71 -10.97
N GLU A 32 -12.09 16.55 -11.06
CA GLU A 32 -12.41 15.95 -12.34
C GLU A 32 -13.21 16.92 -13.22
N ALA A 33 -12.82 17.00 -14.49
CA ALA A 33 -13.43 17.85 -15.52
C ALA A 33 -13.43 19.37 -15.22
N GLN A 34 -12.62 19.84 -14.27
CA GLN A 34 -12.48 21.28 -13.99
C GLN A 34 -11.09 21.82 -14.35
N PRO A 35 -10.99 23.11 -14.74
CA PRO A 35 -9.71 23.76 -14.98
C PRO A 35 -8.81 23.74 -13.75
N ILE A 36 -7.51 23.68 -13.97
CA ILE A 36 -6.51 23.84 -12.91
C ILE A 36 -6.58 25.28 -12.41
N THR A 37 -6.95 25.46 -11.15
CA THR A 37 -7.08 26.79 -10.53
C THR A 37 -5.84 27.19 -9.72
N GLN A 38 -5.06 26.21 -9.27
CA GLN A 38 -3.90 26.42 -8.40
C GLN A 38 -2.76 25.50 -8.79
N SER A 39 -1.63 26.08 -9.19
CA SER A 39 -0.40 25.34 -9.51
C SER A 39 0.80 25.88 -8.74
N MET A 40 1.75 25.00 -8.49
CA MET A 40 3.04 25.30 -7.90
C MET A 40 4.11 25.07 -8.96
N TYR A 41 5.05 26.00 -9.10
CA TYR A 41 6.20 25.89 -9.98
C TYR A 41 7.45 26.32 -9.22
N THR A 42 8.56 25.60 -9.40
CA THR A 42 9.84 25.98 -8.80
C THR A 42 11.03 25.42 -9.59
N THR A 43 12.13 26.18 -9.58
CA THR A 43 13.43 25.81 -10.14
C THR A 43 14.51 25.67 -9.06
N VAL A 44 14.10 25.71 -7.78
CA VAL A 44 15.03 25.60 -6.64
C VAL A 44 15.62 24.19 -6.60
N ARG A 45 16.93 24.09 -6.83
CA ARG A 45 17.65 22.81 -6.99
C ARG A 45 17.46 21.83 -5.84
N SER A 46 17.67 22.28 -4.60
CA SER A 46 17.51 21.44 -3.42
C SER A 46 16.09 20.88 -3.26
N PHE A 47 15.08 21.66 -3.64
CA PHE A 47 13.70 21.21 -3.64
C PHE A 47 13.44 20.18 -4.74
N ILE A 48 13.96 20.42 -5.96
CA ILE A 48 13.84 19.46 -7.07
C ILE A 48 14.45 18.11 -6.69
N GLU A 49 15.67 18.10 -6.13
CA GLU A 49 16.35 16.88 -5.68
C GLU A 49 15.51 16.11 -4.65
N GLN A 50 14.91 16.82 -3.68
CA GLN A 50 14.00 16.22 -2.72
C GLN A 50 12.76 15.61 -3.39
N GLN A 51 12.16 16.30 -4.36
CA GLN A 51 10.98 15.79 -5.07
C GLN A 51 11.30 14.63 -6.02
N GLN A 52 12.50 14.57 -6.60
CA GLN A 52 12.98 13.42 -7.35
C GLN A 52 13.09 12.18 -6.46
N TYR A 53 13.55 12.34 -5.22
CA TYR A 53 13.59 11.23 -4.26
C TYR A 53 12.17 10.74 -3.89
N VAL A 54 11.23 11.66 -3.66
CA VAL A 54 9.82 11.33 -3.43
C VAL A 54 9.23 10.58 -4.63
N PHE A 55 9.48 11.07 -5.85
CA PHE A 55 9.08 10.40 -7.08
C PHE A 55 9.63 8.97 -7.15
N GLY A 56 10.93 8.77 -6.96
CA GLY A 56 11.55 7.45 -6.98
C GLY A 56 10.97 6.48 -5.95
N THR A 57 10.66 6.98 -4.75
CA THR A 57 10.01 6.18 -3.70
C THR A 57 8.61 5.74 -4.10
N LEU A 58 7.80 6.64 -4.69
CA LEU A 58 6.46 6.30 -5.19
C LEU A 58 6.54 5.35 -6.38
N TRP A 59 7.49 5.58 -7.28
CA TRP A 59 7.72 4.77 -8.48
C TRP A 59 8.06 3.32 -8.12
N HIS A 60 8.96 3.12 -7.16
CA HIS A 60 9.35 1.77 -6.72
C HIS A 60 8.20 1.00 -6.04
N LYS A 61 7.21 1.70 -5.47
CA LYS A 61 6.02 1.10 -4.86
C LYS A 61 4.89 0.83 -5.85
N ALA A 62 4.99 1.36 -7.06
CA ALA A 62 3.94 1.29 -8.07
C ALA A 62 3.98 -0.06 -8.82
N LEU A 63 2.81 -0.49 -9.32
CA LEU A 63 2.66 -1.72 -10.09
C LEU A 63 2.68 -1.43 -11.59
N PRO A 64 3.05 -2.37 -12.47
CA PRO A 64 2.93 -2.16 -13.91
C PRO A 64 1.49 -1.81 -14.31
N ALA A 65 1.26 -0.74 -15.08
CA ALA A 65 -0.10 -0.33 -15.44
C ALA A 65 -0.85 -1.41 -16.22
N ARG A 66 -0.17 -2.20 -17.05
CA ARG A 66 -0.77 -3.34 -17.77
C ARG A 66 -1.41 -4.34 -16.81
N GLN A 67 -0.77 -4.61 -15.67
CA GLN A 67 -1.33 -5.49 -14.64
C GLN A 67 -2.60 -4.88 -14.04
N ARG A 68 -2.56 -3.58 -13.71
CA ARG A 68 -3.73 -2.90 -13.15
C ARG A 68 -4.90 -2.85 -14.14
N ILE A 69 -4.65 -2.48 -15.39
CA ILE A 69 -5.66 -2.41 -16.46
C ILE A 69 -6.38 -3.74 -16.59
N LYS A 70 -5.63 -4.84 -16.69
CA LYS A 70 -6.20 -6.20 -16.75
C LYS A 70 -7.11 -6.49 -15.56
N GLN A 71 -6.67 -6.18 -14.33
CA GLN A 71 -7.48 -6.38 -13.12
C GLN A 71 -8.78 -5.55 -13.13
N ILE A 72 -8.76 -4.34 -13.70
CA ILE A 72 -9.96 -3.48 -13.84
C ILE A 72 -10.93 -4.12 -14.83
N GLU A 73 -10.45 -4.49 -16.02
CA GLU A 73 -11.25 -5.10 -17.08
C GLU A 73 -11.90 -6.42 -16.61
N GLU A 74 -11.13 -7.25 -15.91
CA GLU A 74 -11.59 -8.54 -15.38
C GLU A 74 -12.39 -8.41 -14.07
N HIS A 75 -12.67 -7.20 -13.59
CA HIS A 75 -13.39 -6.92 -12.34
C HIS A 75 -12.82 -7.67 -11.12
N THR A 76 -11.52 -7.96 -11.15
CA THR A 76 -10.83 -8.77 -10.15
C THR A 76 -10.13 -7.86 -9.16
N LYS A 77 -10.20 -8.23 -7.87
CA LYS A 77 -9.52 -7.47 -6.82
C LYS A 77 -8.01 -7.61 -6.95
N ARG A 78 -7.30 -6.56 -6.57
CA ARG A 78 -5.84 -6.55 -6.52
C ARG A 78 -5.35 -7.61 -5.53
N ASP A 79 -4.51 -8.52 -6.01
CA ASP A 79 -3.66 -9.33 -5.13
C ASP A 79 -2.61 -8.42 -4.52
N PHE A 80 -2.50 -8.44 -3.20
CA PHE A 80 -1.49 -7.67 -2.46
C PHE A 80 -0.78 -8.57 -1.47
N ILE A 81 0.51 -8.30 -1.30
CA ILE A 81 1.31 -8.87 -0.22
C ILE A 81 1.67 -7.68 0.65
N ASP A 82 1.25 -7.74 1.91
CA ASP A 82 1.61 -6.76 2.92
C ASP A 82 2.52 -7.43 3.95
N THR A 83 3.58 -6.74 4.35
CA THR A 83 4.50 -7.25 5.38
C THR A 83 4.14 -6.60 6.70
N ILE A 84 3.52 -7.38 7.59
CA ILE A 84 3.12 -6.92 8.91
C ILE A 84 4.32 -7.04 9.84
N GLN A 85 4.86 -5.91 10.31
CA GLN A 85 6.03 -5.88 11.17
C GLN A 85 5.64 -5.80 12.66
N GLU A 86 4.54 -5.09 12.96
CA GLU A 86 4.11 -4.81 14.32
C GLU A 86 3.09 -5.84 14.82
N GLY A 87 3.29 -6.34 16.05
CA GLY A 87 2.43 -7.37 16.64
C GLY A 87 0.95 -6.94 16.77
N ILE A 88 0.71 -5.65 17.02
CA ILE A 88 -0.65 -5.10 17.14
C ILE A 88 -1.43 -5.16 15.81
N GLU A 89 -0.74 -5.01 14.68
CA GLU A 89 -1.36 -5.10 13.37
C GLU A 89 -1.76 -6.54 13.04
N ILE A 90 -0.96 -7.52 13.49
CA ILE A 90 -1.29 -8.94 13.38
C ILE A 90 -2.57 -9.26 14.15
N ASP A 91 -2.69 -8.79 15.39
CA ASP A 91 -3.87 -9.03 16.22
C ASP A 91 -5.14 -8.38 15.64
N ASN A 92 -5.02 -7.16 15.11
CA ASN A 92 -6.14 -6.49 14.43
C ASN A 92 -6.58 -7.25 13.17
N LEU A 93 -5.63 -7.74 12.37
CA LEU A 93 -5.94 -8.55 11.19
C LEU A 93 -6.63 -9.86 11.60
N ALA A 94 -6.11 -10.54 12.63
CA ALA A 94 -6.67 -11.76 13.16
C ALA A 94 -8.14 -11.59 13.59
N HIS A 95 -8.44 -10.58 14.41
CA HIS A 95 -9.80 -10.24 14.83
C HIS A 95 -10.72 -9.94 13.64
N LYS A 96 -10.23 -9.19 12.65
CA LYS A 96 -10.98 -8.87 11.43
C LYS A 96 -11.34 -10.13 10.65
N LEU A 97 -10.39 -11.06 10.47
CA LEU A 97 -10.61 -12.32 9.75
C LEU A 97 -11.65 -13.21 10.47
N VAL A 98 -11.55 -13.33 11.80
CA VAL A 98 -12.56 -14.05 12.62
C VAL A 98 -13.94 -13.39 12.50
N GLY A 99 -14.01 -12.06 12.49
CA GLY A 99 -15.26 -11.33 12.29
C GLY A 99 -15.88 -11.57 10.91
N ILE A 100 -15.07 -11.72 9.86
CA ILE A 100 -15.52 -12.03 8.51
C ILE A 100 -16.02 -13.48 8.41
N SER A 101 -15.35 -14.44 9.08
CA SER A 101 -15.77 -15.85 9.05
C SER A 101 -17.12 -16.06 9.74
N LYS A 102 -17.35 -15.41 10.89
CA LYS A 102 -18.63 -15.47 11.62
C LYS A 102 -19.81 -14.96 10.78
N ARG A 103 -19.62 -13.91 9.99
CA ARG A 103 -20.69 -13.36 9.12
C ARG A 103 -21.03 -14.24 7.92
N ARG A 104 -20.06 -15.03 7.44
CA ARG A 104 -20.23 -15.90 6.27
C ARG A 104 -20.77 -17.29 6.62
N ASN A 105 -20.60 -17.75 7.86
CA ASN A 105 -20.76 -19.16 8.20
C ASN A 105 -21.69 -19.39 9.41
N SER A 106 -22.90 -18.82 9.37
CA SER A 106 -23.95 -19.03 10.39
C SER A 106 -24.46 -20.48 10.51
N GLY A 107 -23.77 -21.47 9.92
CA GLY A 107 -24.12 -22.88 10.00
C GLY A 107 -22.97 -23.89 10.04
N ASN A 108 -21.69 -23.48 10.14
CA ASN A 108 -20.58 -24.46 10.19
C ASN A 108 -19.46 -24.04 11.16
N VAL A 109 -19.52 -24.62 12.36
CA VAL A 109 -18.66 -24.32 13.54
C VAL A 109 -17.19 -24.73 13.34
N SER A 110 -16.91 -25.69 12.45
CA SER A 110 -15.59 -26.34 12.32
C SER A 110 -14.45 -25.39 11.88
N TYR A 111 -14.70 -24.41 11.02
CA TYR A 111 -13.64 -23.51 10.53
C TYR A 111 -13.20 -22.47 11.57
N HIS A 112 -14.07 -22.15 12.53
CA HIS A 112 -13.78 -21.13 13.54
C HIS A 112 -12.73 -21.63 14.55
N GLU A 113 -12.85 -22.88 15.02
CA GLU A 113 -11.87 -23.49 15.93
C GLU A 113 -10.50 -23.69 15.29
N TYR A 114 -10.47 -24.02 14.00
CA TYR A 114 -9.20 -24.17 13.26
C TYR A 114 -8.46 -22.82 13.12
N VAL A 115 -9.18 -21.74 12.77
CA VAL A 115 -8.58 -20.40 12.67
C VAL A 115 -8.10 -19.91 14.04
N LEU A 116 -8.90 -20.11 15.10
CA LEU A 116 -8.48 -19.74 16.46
C LEU A 116 -7.25 -20.53 16.93
N SER A 117 -7.17 -21.83 16.65
CA SER A 117 -5.99 -22.62 17.04
C SER A 117 -4.73 -22.22 16.26
N LEU A 118 -4.85 -21.84 14.98
CA LEU A 118 -3.74 -21.27 14.21
C LEU A 118 -3.28 -19.91 14.76
N LEU A 119 -4.21 -19.05 15.16
CA LEU A 119 -3.90 -17.75 15.76
C LEU A 119 -3.24 -17.90 17.13
N ASP A 120 -3.76 -18.78 17.98
CA ASP A 120 -3.18 -19.07 19.29
C ASP A 120 -1.79 -19.70 19.17
N TRP A 121 -1.60 -20.59 18.18
CA TRP A 121 -0.29 -21.13 17.82
C TRP A 121 0.70 -20.04 17.36
N ALA A 122 0.26 -19.12 16.51
CA ALA A 122 1.08 -18.00 16.03
C ALA A 122 1.44 -17.04 17.18
N ALA A 123 0.48 -16.70 18.03
CA ALA A 123 0.69 -15.86 19.22
C ALA A 123 1.67 -16.52 20.22
N SER A 124 1.55 -17.84 20.44
CA SER A 124 2.47 -18.62 21.29
C SER A 124 3.91 -18.64 20.75
N ARG A 125 4.09 -18.55 19.43
CA ARG A 125 5.41 -18.45 18.77
C ARG A 125 6.02 -17.05 18.90
N ILE A 126 5.21 -16.00 18.75
CA ILE A 126 5.66 -14.60 18.89
C ILE A 126 6.12 -14.33 20.33
N ASN A 127 5.36 -14.77 21.33
CA ASN A 127 5.74 -14.59 22.74
C ASN A 127 7.01 -15.38 23.13
N ARG A 128 7.31 -16.50 22.46
CA ARG A 128 8.55 -17.27 22.67
C ARG A 128 9.77 -16.65 22.00
N ALA A 129 9.59 -15.94 20.89
CA ALA A 129 10.70 -15.22 20.23
C ALA A 129 11.11 -13.94 20.98
N GLY A 130 10.17 -13.28 21.67
CA GLY A 130 10.44 -12.06 22.45
C GLY A 130 11.21 -12.28 23.77
N GLY A 131 11.16 -13.49 24.34
CA GLY A 131 11.74 -13.80 25.65
C GLY A 131 13.17 -14.38 25.64
N SER A 132 13.85 -14.44 24.49
CA SER A 132 15.21 -15.02 24.41
C SER A 132 16.20 -14.22 23.57
N PHE A 133 15.75 -13.15 22.89
CA PHE A 133 16.62 -12.33 22.05
C PHE A 133 17.20 -11.11 22.77
N TRP A 134 16.56 -10.62 23.83
CA TRP A 134 16.98 -9.40 24.56
C TRP A 134 17.73 -9.66 25.87
N ASP A 135 17.88 -10.92 26.30
CA ASP A 135 18.59 -11.29 27.53
C ASP A 135 20.09 -11.64 27.31
N GLN A 136 20.66 -11.23 26.17
CA GLN A 136 22.10 -11.31 25.91
C GLN A 136 22.66 -9.97 25.43
N ASN A 137 22.64 -8.97 26.33
CA ASN A 137 23.69 -7.94 26.37
C ASN A 137 23.69 -7.21 27.72
#